data_AF-A0AAD4X486-F1
#
_entry.id   AF-A0AAD4X486-F1
#
_cell.length_a   1.000
_cell.length_b   1.000
_cell.length_c   1.000
_cell.angle_alpha   90.00
_cell.angle_beta   90.00
_cell.angle_gamma   90.00
#
_symmetry.space_group_name_H-M   'P 1'
#
loop_
_entity.id
_entity.type
_entity.pdbx_description
1 polymer ?
#
loop_
_entity_poly.entity_id
_entity_poly.type
_entity_poly.pdbx_seq_one_letter_code
_entity_poly.pdbx_strand_id
1 'polypeptide(L)'
;MPADEYMSNVNALIEMKLGKHKNLREETSFYWGEIFYGTLKFDRREIEIAALKNLRQQELIDFFTEYIKVGAPARKALSVQVYGGLHSAKYEASTKEISSQSQSVLIKDIFSFRRSQPLYGSLKGGSGRT
;
A
#
# COMPACT_ATOMS: atom_id res chain seq x y z
N MET A 1 22.46 -0.91 0.58
CA MET A 1 22.37 -1.60 -0.72
C MET A 1 23.33 -0.92 -1.68
N PRO A 2 24.28 -1.65 -2.28
CA PRO A 2 25.16 -1.13 -3.34
C PRO A 2 24.37 -0.60 -4.54
N ALA A 3 24.94 0.34 -5.27
CA ALA A 3 24.27 0.98 -6.42
C ALA A 3 23.88 -0.03 -7.51
N ASP A 4 24.73 -1.01 -7.78
CA ASP A 4 24.47 -2.04 -8.80
C ASP A 4 23.27 -2.92 -8.44
N GLU A 5 23.15 -3.28 -7.15
CA GLU A 5 22.00 -4.05 -6.65
C GLU A 5 20.70 -3.23 -6.72
N TYR A 6 20.76 -1.93 -6.41
CA TYR A 6 19.62 -1.03 -6.60
C TYR A 6 19.17 -0.98 -8.06
N MET A 7 20.09 -0.75 -8.98
CA MET A 7 19.78 -0.66 -10.41
C MET A 7 19.27 -1.99 -10.97
N SER A 8 19.81 -3.12 -10.51
CA SER A 8 19.31 -4.45 -10.86
C SER A 8 17.84 -4.62 -10.47
N ASN A 9 17.48 -4.23 -9.23
CA ASN A 9 16.09 -4.29 -8.77
C ASN A 9 15.14 -3.37 -9.56
N VAL A 10 15.60 -2.14 -9.89
CA VAL A 10 14.82 -1.20 -10.71
C VAL A 10 14.59 -1.77 -12.12
N ASN A 11 15.64 -2.31 -12.75
CA ASN A 11 15.55 -2.91 -14.09
C ASN A 11 14.62 -4.12 -14.11
N ALA A 12 14.72 -5.02 -13.12
CA ALA A 12 13.82 -6.16 -13.00
C ALA A 12 12.34 -5.72 -12.90
N LEU A 13 12.06 -4.64 -12.17
CA LEU A 13 10.71 -4.10 -12.06
C LEU A 13 10.22 -3.47 -13.39
N ILE A 14 11.10 -2.78 -14.12
CA ILE A 14 10.79 -2.23 -15.45
C ILE A 14 10.48 -3.35 -16.45
N GLU A 15 11.31 -4.40 -16.50
CA GLU A 15 11.09 -5.56 -17.37
C GLU A 15 9.75 -6.25 -17.08
N MET A 16 9.44 -6.43 -15.79
CA MET A 16 8.14 -6.98 -15.37
C MET A 16 6.97 -6.12 -15.87
N LYS A 17 7.07 -4.79 -15.80
CA LYS A 17 6.03 -3.87 -16.29
C LYS A 17 5.93 -3.83 -17.82
N LEU A 18 7.04 -4.01 -18.53
CA LEU A 18 7.06 -4.08 -20.00
C LEU A 18 6.46 -5.37 -20.56
N GLY A 19 6.35 -6.42 -19.73
CA GLY A 19 5.74 -7.70 -20.11
C GLY A 19 4.38 -7.52 -20.81
N LYS A 20 4.25 -8.06 -22.01
CA LYS A 20 2.98 -8.03 -22.77
C LYS A 20 1.93 -8.91 -22.10
N HIS A 21 0.66 -8.56 -22.29
CA HIS A 21 -0.45 -9.44 -21.90
C HIS A 21 -0.35 -10.76 -22.68
N LYS A 22 -0.48 -11.89 -21.98
CA LYS A 22 -0.36 -13.21 -22.61
C LYS A 22 -1.61 -13.61 -23.38
N ASN A 23 -2.75 -12.99 -23.04
CA ASN A 23 -4.06 -13.27 -23.61
C ASN A 23 -5.01 -12.09 -23.40
N LEU A 24 -6.14 -12.12 -24.10
CA LEU A 24 -7.18 -11.08 -24.05
C LEU A 24 -7.75 -10.88 -22.64
N ARG A 25 -7.85 -11.94 -21.83
CA ARG A 25 -8.37 -11.84 -20.46
C ARG A 25 -7.47 -10.98 -19.58
N GLU A 26 -6.15 -11.14 -19.67
CA GLU A 26 -5.18 -10.33 -18.94
C GLU A 26 -5.23 -8.86 -19.37
N GLU A 27 -5.26 -8.61 -20.68
CA GLU A 27 -5.38 -7.26 -21.23
C GLU A 27 -6.68 -6.59 -20.80
N THR A 28 -7.80 -7.31 -20.90
CA THR A 28 -9.11 -6.84 -20.47
C THR A 28 -9.10 -6.54 -18.96
N SER A 29 -8.53 -7.41 -18.14
CA SER A 29 -8.49 -7.19 -16.68
C SER A 29 -7.66 -5.96 -16.32
N PHE A 30 -6.55 -5.72 -17.03
CA PHE A 30 -5.71 -4.54 -16.84
C PHE A 30 -6.48 -3.24 -17.13
N TYR A 31 -7.05 -3.11 -18.33
CA TYR A 31 -7.78 -1.89 -18.72
C TYR A 31 -9.12 -1.73 -17.99
N TRP A 32 -9.80 -2.83 -17.66
CA TRP A 32 -11.00 -2.78 -16.85
C TRP A 32 -10.72 -2.27 -15.44
N GLY A 33 -9.53 -2.54 -14.89
CA GLY A 33 -9.07 -1.92 -13.64
C GLY A 33 -9.11 -0.40 -13.69
N GLU A 34 -8.58 0.21 -14.75
CA GLU A 34 -8.60 1.67 -14.93
C GLU A 34 -10.01 2.26 -14.98
N ILE A 35 -10.95 1.54 -15.61
CA ILE A 35 -12.36 1.93 -15.69
C ILE A 35 -13.04 1.76 -14.32
N PHE A 36 -12.86 0.60 -13.69
CA PHE A 36 -13.50 0.25 -12.42
C PHE A 36 -13.08 1.19 -11.29
N TYR A 37 -11.77 1.48 -11.18
CA TYR A 37 -11.25 2.43 -10.20
C TYR A 37 -11.47 3.90 -10.61
N GLY A 38 -11.81 4.14 -11.88
CA GLY A 38 -12.06 5.47 -12.43
C GLY A 38 -10.81 6.35 -12.58
N THR A 39 -9.64 5.74 -12.59
CA THR A 39 -8.37 6.44 -12.83
C THR A 39 -8.18 6.76 -14.31
N LEU A 40 -8.73 5.92 -15.21
CA LEU A 40 -8.70 6.10 -16.66
C LEU A 40 -7.28 6.35 -17.24
N LYS A 41 -6.24 5.85 -16.58
CA LYS A 41 -4.84 5.98 -17.00
C LYS A 41 -4.44 4.76 -17.81
N PHE A 42 -4.87 4.71 -19.06
CA PHE A 42 -4.57 3.58 -19.95
C PHE A 42 -3.09 3.51 -20.35
N ASP A 43 -2.36 4.63 -20.24
CA ASP A 43 -0.91 4.78 -20.43
C ASP A 43 -0.12 4.66 -19.10
N ARG A 44 -0.75 4.11 -18.05
CA ARG A 44 -0.12 3.97 -16.72
C ARG A 44 1.23 3.27 -16.78
N ARG A 45 1.38 2.29 -17.67
CA ARG A 45 2.62 1.51 -17.79
C ARG A 45 3.77 2.39 -18.22
N GLU A 46 3.57 3.21 -19.24
CA GLU A 46 4.55 4.14 -19.79
C GLU A 46 4.94 5.18 -18.73
N ILE A 47 3.94 5.76 -18.05
CA ILE A 47 4.14 6.75 -16.98
C ILE A 47 4.93 6.16 -15.81
N GLU A 48 4.55 4.98 -15.32
CA GLU A 48 5.22 4.33 -14.18
C GLU A 48 6.65 3.92 -14.54
N ILE A 49 6.91 3.45 -15.75
CA ILE A 49 8.28 3.14 -16.21
C ILE A 49 9.13 4.41 -16.29
N ALA A 50 8.57 5.51 -16.82
CA ALA A 50 9.27 6.80 -16.86
C ALA A 50 9.61 7.30 -15.45
N ALA A 51 8.71 7.12 -14.48
CA ALA A 51 8.99 7.44 -13.08
C ALA A 51 10.09 6.54 -12.48
N LEU A 52 10.03 5.22 -12.71
CA LEU A 52 11.02 4.27 -12.20
C LEU A 52 12.43 4.54 -12.71
N LYS A 53 12.58 4.94 -13.98
CA LYS A 53 13.89 5.30 -14.55
C LYS A 53 14.55 6.51 -13.89
N ASN A 54 13.75 7.40 -13.31
CA ASN A 54 14.23 8.61 -12.65
C ASN A 54 14.29 8.49 -11.12
N LEU A 55 13.86 7.35 -10.56
CA LEU A 55 13.80 7.14 -9.12
C LEU A 55 15.21 7.00 -8.53
N ARG A 56 15.53 7.83 -7.54
CA ARG A 56 16.82 7.77 -6.84
C ARG A 56 16.72 6.90 -5.60
N GLN A 57 17.80 6.18 -5.31
CA GLN A 57 17.88 5.32 -4.12
C GLN A 57 17.62 6.12 -2.82
N GLN A 58 18.09 7.36 -2.75
CA GLN A 58 17.86 8.22 -1.59
C GLN A 58 16.37 8.51 -1.37
N GLU A 59 15.59 8.72 -2.44
CA GLU A 59 14.15 8.99 -2.33
C GLU A 59 13.40 7.79 -1.75
N LEU A 60 13.87 6.57 -2.04
CA LEU A 60 13.33 5.35 -1.45
C LEU A 60 13.69 5.20 0.03
N ILE A 61 14.91 5.60 0.42
CA ILE A 61 15.34 5.63 1.82
C ILE A 61 14.54 6.66 2.62
N ASP A 62 14.31 7.83 2.04
CA ASP A 62 13.54 8.91 2.65
C ASP A 62 12.09 8.48 2.85
N PHE A 63 11.47 7.89 1.81
CA PHE A 63 10.13 7.31 1.90
C PHE A 63 10.01 6.26 3.00
N PHE A 64 10.98 5.33 3.09
CA PHE A 64 10.98 4.32 4.15
C PHE A 64 11.12 4.95 5.54
N THR A 65 12.00 5.95 5.67
CA THR A 65 12.28 6.63 6.93
C THR A 65 11.09 7.45 7.42
N GLU A 66 10.33 8.05 6.52
CA GLU A 66 9.18 8.89 6.85
C GLU A 66 7.89 8.10 7.12
N TYR A 67 7.65 7.03 6.34
CA TYR A 67 6.35 6.34 6.34
C TYR A 67 6.36 4.92 6.90
N ILE A 68 7.51 4.22 6.93
CA ILE A 68 7.55 2.77 7.22
C ILE A 68 8.30 2.45 8.53
N LYS A 69 9.47 3.07 8.74
CA LYS A 69 10.37 2.79 9.87
C LYS A 69 9.64 2.87 11.21
N VAL A 70 10.01 2.01 12.17
CA VAL A 70 9.45 2.08 13.53
C VAL A 70 9.75 3.44 14.15
N GLY A 71 8.71 4.11 14.67
CA GLY A 71 8.81 5.48 15.20
C GLY A 71 8.82 6.58 14.14
N ALA A 72 8.63 6.25 12.86
CA ALA A 72 8.56 7.25 11.80
C ALA A 72 7.34 8.17 11.98
N PRO A 73 7.49 9.47 11.69
CA PRO A 73 6.50 10.49 12.06
C PRO A 73 5.17 10.33 11.32
N ALA A 74 5.20 9.89 10.05
CA ALA A 74 4.00 9.73 9.23
C ALA A 74 3.55 8.26 9.11
N ARG A 75 4.09 7.36 9.95
CA ARG A 75 3.76 5.95 9.89
C ARG A 75 2.30 5.70 10.27
N LYS A 76 1.57 5.06 9.36
CA LYS A 76 0.22 4.55 9.60
C LYS A 76 0.25 3.03 9.51
N ALA A 77 0.08 2.35 10.65
CA ALA A 77 0.13 0.88 10.73
C ALA A 77 -1.20 0.33 11.25
N LEU A 78 -1.69 -0.73 10.60
CA LEU A 78 -2.85 -1.51 11.03
C LEU A 78 -2.44 -2.98 11.08
N SER A 79 -2.73 -3.67 12.18
CA SER A 79 -2.49 -5.09 12.34
C SER A 79 -3.82 -5.80 12.57
N VAL A 80 -4.04 -6.90 11.85
CA VAL A 80 -5.19 -7.79 12.02
C VAL A 80 -4.67 -9.13 12.51
N GLN A 81 -5.09 -9.52 13.71
CA GLN A 81 -4.67 -10.77 14.36
C GLN A 81 -5.88 -11.69 14.44
N VAL A 82 -5.74 -12.89 13.88
CA VAL A 82 -6.80 -13.91 13.86
C VAL A 82 -6.38 -15.09 14.74
N TYR A 83 -7.20 -15.40 15.72
CA TYR A 83 -6.94 -16.48 16.67
C TYR A 83 -7.94 -17.63 16.46
N GLY A 84 -7.41 -18.85 16.30
CA GLY A 84 -8.24 -20.05 16.32
C GLY A 84 -8.71 -20.40 17.73
N GLY A 85 -9.74 -21.23 17.86
CA GLY A 85 -10.37 -21.54 19.16
C GLY A 85 -9.43 -22.06 20.25
N LEU A 86 -8.39 -22.83 19.88
CA LEU A 86 -7.36 -23.33 20.81
C LEU A 86 -6.39 -22.24 21.31
N HIS A 87 -6.47 -21.02 20.78
CA HIS A 87 -5.55 -19.92 21.05
C HIS A 87 -6.19 -18.78 21.85
N SER A 88 -7.31 -19.03 22.55
CA SER A 88 -8.01 -18.04 23.38
C SER A 88 -7.08 -17.38 24.42
N ALA A 89 -6.22 -18.18 25.08
CA ALA A 89 -5.26 -17.65 26.04
C ALA A 89 -4.27 -16.64 25.43
N LYS A 90 -3.85 -16.85 24.18
CA LYS A 90 -2.96 -15.92 23.45
C LYS A 90 -3.69 -14.64 23.05
N TYR A 91 -4.96 -14.74 22.67
CA TYR A 91 -5.81 -13.59 22.39
C TYR A 91 -6.01 -12.71 23.64
N GLU A 92 -6.27 -13.32 24.79
CA GLU A 92 -6.43 -12.58 26.04
C GLU A 92 -5.12 -11.90 26.48
N ALA A 93 -3.99 -12.59 26.32
CA ALA A 93 -2.67 -12.03 26.62
C ALA A 93 -2.36 -10.82 25.72
N SER A 94 -2.53 -10.95 24.40
CA SER A 94 -2.26 -9.84 23.47
C SER A 94 -3.18 -8.64 23.68
N THR A 95 -4.46 -8.88 24.01
CA THR A 95 -5.42 -7.83 24.32
C THR A 95 -5.01 -7.02 25.56
N LYS A 96 -4.50 -7.70 26.60
CA LYS A 96 -3.98 -7.06 27.81
C LYS A 96 -2.68 -6.28 27.52
N GLU A 97 -1.77 -6.86 26.76
CA GLU A 97 -0.51 -6.21 26.36
C GLU A 97 -0.79 -4.92 25.56
N ILE A 98 -1.64 -4.97 24.54
CA ILE A 98 -2.02 -3.81 23.73
C ILE A 98 -2.67 -2.72 24.60
N SER A 99 -3.52 -3.11 25.55
CA SER A 99 -4.16 -2.15 26.46
C SER A 99 -3.18 -1.46 27.40
N SER A 100 -2.01 -2.07 27.65
CA SER A 100 -0.93 -1.50 28.47
C SER A 100 0.09 -0.68 27.68
N GLN A 101 0.10 -0.78 26.35
CA GLN A 101 1.09 -0.15 25.50
C GLN A 101 0.59 1.20 24.96
N SER A 102 1.30 2.29 25.26
CA SER A 102 0.89 3.66 24.87
C SER A 102 0.94 3.95 23.36
N GLN A 103 1.53 3.07 22.55
CA GLN A 103 1.78 3.29 21.12
C GLN A 103 0.80 2.55 20.19
N SER A 104 -0.14 1.77 20.73
CA SER A 104 -1.12 1.02 19.94
C SER A 104 -2.53 1.24 20.49
N VAL A 105 -3.53 1.14 19.61
CA VAL A 105 -4.94 1.31 19.97
C VAL A 105 -5.69 0.05 19.57
N LEU A 106 -6.29 -0.63 20.54
CA LEU A 106 -7.14 -1.77 20.28
C LEU A 106 -8.49 -1.32 19.71
N ILE A 107 -8.81 -1.77 18.49
CA ILE A 107 -10.10 -1.50 17.86
C ILE A 107 -11.12 -2.54 18.34
N LYS A 108 -12.07 -2.13 19.18
CA LYS A 108 -13.17 -2.98 19.66
C LYS A 108 -14.41 -2.92 18.76
N ASP A 109 -14.69 -1.76 18.17
CA ASP A 109 -15.79 -1.55 17.24
C ASP A 109 -15.27 -0.92 15.95
N ILE A 110 -15.42 -1.65 14.85
CA ILE A 110 -14.97 -1.23 13.53
C ILE A 110 -15.75 0.00 13.02
N PHE A 111 -17.01 0.16 13.40
CA PHE A 111 -17.82 1.28 12.93
C PHE A 111 -17.39 2.60 13.57
N SER A 112 -17.16 2.59 14.90
CA SER A 112 -16.64 3.74 15.61
C SER A 112 -15.24 4.12 15.14
N PHE A 113 -14.36 3.13 14.91
CA PHE A 113 -13.03 3.41 14.36
C PHE A 113 -13.12 4.05 12.97
N ARG A 114 -13.95 3.52 12.06
CA ARG A 114 -14.10 4.10 10.72
C ARG A 114 -14.61 5.54 10.75
N ARG A 115 -15.52 5.88 11.66
CA ARG A 115 -16.04 7.26 11.83
C ARG A 115 -15.02 8.22 12.42
N SER A 116 -14.05 7.72 13.19
CA SER A 116 -13.04 8.56 13.85
C SER A 116 -11.85 8.90 12.95
N GLN A 117 -11.76 8.33 11.74
CA GLN A 117 -10.64 8.54 10.82
C GLN A 117 -11.05 9.46 9.67
N PRO A 118 -10.16 10.34 9.19
CA PRO A 118 -10.40 11.10 7.97
C PRO A 118 -10.48 10.14 6.77
N LEU A 119 -11.32 10.49 5.79
CA LEU A 119 -11.43 9.75 4.54
C LEU A 119 -10.42 10.28 3.52
N TYR A 120 -9.80 9.37 2.76
CA TYR A 120 -8.97 9.76 1.62
C TYR A 120 -9.85 10.31 0.47
N GLY A 121 -9.28 11.23 -0.31
CA GLY A 121 -9.91 11.71 -1.53
C GLY A 121 -10.14 10.59 -2.55
N SER A 122 -11.17 10.75 -3.38
CA SER A 122 -11.47 9.83 -4.46
C SER A 122 -10.39 9.89 -5.56
N LEU A 123 -9.97 8.73 -6.05
CA LEU A 123 -9.06 8.63 -7.21
C LEU A 123 -9.78 8.79 -8.55
N LYS A 124 -11.11 8.88 -8.56
CA LYS A 124 -11.89 9.06 -9.79
C LYS A 124 -11.50 10.40 -10.41
N GLY A 125 -10.84 10.34 -11.56
CA GLY A 125 -10.44 11.51 -12.36
C GLY A 125 -11.68 12.14 -12.99
N GLY A 126 -12.42 12.92 -12.21
CA GLY A 126 -13.58 13.63 -12.68
C GLY A 126 -13.83 14.84 -11.80
N SER A 127 -13.64 16.02 -12.37
CA SER A 127 -14.23 17.27 -11.89
C SER A 127 -15.76 17.12 -11.87
N GLY A 128 -16.28 16.49 -10.82
CA GLY A 128 -17.70 16.41 -10.50
C GLY A 128 -17.94 17.19 -9.23
N ARG A 129 -18.08 18.51 -9.37
CA ARG A 129 -18.85 19.31 -8.42
C ARG A 129 -20.24 18.69 -8.31
N THR A 130 -20.64 18.36 -7.10
CA THR A 130 -21.98 18.64 -6.57
C THR A 130 -21.82 18.93 -5.09
#